data_AF-A0A524EN91-F1
#
_entry.id   AF-A0A524EN91-F1
#
_cell.length_a   1.000
_cell.length_b   1.000
_cell.length_c   1.000
_cell.angle_alpha   90.00
_cell.angle_beta   90.00
_cell.angle_gamma   90.00
#
_symmetry.space_group_name_H-M   'P 1'
#
loop_
_entity.id
_entity.type
_entity.pdbx_description
1 polymer ?
#
loop_
_entity_poly.entity_id
_entity_poly.type
_entity_poly.pdbx_seq_one_letter_code
_entity_poly.pdbx_strand_id
1 'polypeptide(L)' 'MNYNTINLKEIKDFPNNHPYFLRRIIIKLNDIINGKRRIMYSDIINLVVREGIKDELSKQLILWCNYKMKFGEIFVEF' A
#
# COMPACT_ATOMS: atom_id res chain seq x y z
N MET A 1 7.06 -2.74 23.63
CA MET A 1 6.72 -3.37 22.34
C MET A 1 8.00 -3.46 21.52
N ASN A 2 8.53 -4.67 21.32
CA ASN A 2 9.71 -4.87 20.48
C ASN A 2 9.30 -4.68 19.02
N TYR A 3 9.89 -3.70 18.34
CA TYR A 3 9.87 -3.63 16.89
C TYR A 3 10.74 -4.79 16.38
N ASN A 4 10.14 -5.98 16.31
CA ASN A 4 10.72 -7.13 15.64
C ASN A 4 11.23 -6.67 14.27
N THR A 5 12.46 -7.03 13.97
CA THR A 5 13.23 -6.69 12.77
C THR A 5 12.33 -6.75 11.54
N ILE A 6 11.76 -5.60 11.15
CA ILE A 6 10.90 -5.55 9.98
C ILE A 6 11.80 -5.88 8.80
N ASN A 7 11.54 -7.01 8.14
CA ASN A 7 12.36 -7.46 7.03
C ASN A 7 12.17 -6.46 5.87
N LEU A 8 13.15 -5.56 5.72
CA LEU A 8 13.14 -4.53 4.68
C LEU A 8 12.99 -5.14 3.28
N LYS A 9 13.45 -6.38 3.07
CA LYS A 9 13.27 -7.09 1.81
C LYS A 9 11.80 -7.41 1.53
N GLU A 10 11.10 -7.95 2.52
CA GLU A 10 9.66 -8.26 2.39
C GLU A 10 8.81 -7.01 2.15
N ILE A 11 9.16 -5.89 2.79
CA ILE A 11 8.52 -4.60 2.51
C ILE A 11 8.76 -4.20 1.06
N LYS A 12 10.02 -4.16 0.61
CA LYS A 12 10.37 -3.70 -0.74
C LYS A 12 9.70 -4.55 -1.81
N ASP A 13 9.68 -5.86 -1.60
CA ASP A 13 9.17 -6.84 -2.54
C ASP A 13 7.65 -7.05 -2.41
N PHE A 14 6.94 -6.27 -1.59
CA PHE A 14 5.49 -6.39 -1.40
C PHE A 14 4.70 -6.46 -2.72
N PRO A 15 4.94 -5.59 -3.73
CA PRO A 15 4.22 -5.67 -5.01
C PRO A 15 4.45 -6.99 -5.74
N ASN A 16 5.65 -7.57 -5.63
CA ASN A 16 6.03 -8.82 -6.27
C ASN A 16 5.45 -10.04 -5.54
N ASN A 17 5.36 -9.97 -4.21
CA ASN A 17 4.83 -11.04 -3.37
C ASN A 17 3.29 -11.08 -3.40
N HIS A 18 2.64 -9.92 -3.56
CA HIS A 18 1.18 -9.78 -3.48
C HIS A 18 0.56 -8.98 -4.65
N PRO A 19 0.89 -9.31 -5.92
CA PRO A 19 0.49 -8.50 -7.08
C PRO A 19 -1.04 -8.44 -7.25
N TYR A 20 -1.74 -9.55 -6.99
CA TYR A 20 -3.20 -9.61 -7.11
C TYR A 20 -3.90 -8.76 -6.06
N PHE A 21 -3.41 -8.76 -4.82
CA PHE A 21 -3.97 -7.97 -3.75
C PHE A 21 -3.80 -6.47 -4.03
N LEU A 22 -2.59 -6.06 -4.41
CA LEU A 22 -2.31 -4.68 -4.79
C LEU A 22 -3.16 -4.26 -5.98
N ARG A 23 -3.27 -5.09 -7.02
CA ARG A 23 -4.12 -4.79 -8.20
C ARG A 23 -5.58 -4.56 -7.82
N ARG A 24 -6.15 -5.34 -6.89
CA ARG A 24 -7.53 -5.15 -6.43
C ARG A 24 -7.73 -3.80 -5.75
N ILE A 25 -6.79 -3.40 -4.89
CA ILE A 25 -6.81 -2.09 -4.24
C ILE A 25 -6.75 -0.96 -5.27
N ILE A 26 -5.86 -1.09 -6.26
CA ILE A 26 -5.68 -0.09 -7.31
C ILE A 26 -6.91 0.05 -8.20
N ILE A 27 -7.56 -1.06 -8.58
CA ILE A 27 -8.82 -1.03 -9.33
C ILE A 27 -9.89 -0.27 -8.53
N LYS A 28 -10.10 -0.62 -7.26
CA LYS A 28 -11.05 0.09 -6.40
C LYS A 28 -10.75 1.59 -6.31
N LEU A 29 -9.48 1.96 -6.15
CA LEU A 29 -9.08 3.36 -6.09
C LEU A 29 -9.30 4.08 -7.42
N ASN A 30 -9.04 3.42 -8.55
CA ASN A 30 -9.35 3.98 -9.86
C ASN A 30 -10.85 4.20 -10.05
N ASP A 31 -11.70 3.29 -9.57
CA ASP A 31 -13.16 3.47 -9.62
C ASP A 31 -13.60 4.67 -8.76
N ILE A 32 -13.00 4.84 -7.58
CA ILE A 32 -13.31 5.95 -6.65
C ILE A 32 -12.83 7.30 -7.21
N ILE A 33 -11.60 7.36 -7.72
CA ILE A 33 -10.97 8.59 -8.22
C ILE A 33 -11.47 8.92 -9.64
N ASN A 34 -11.87 7.89 -10.38
CA ASN A 34 -12.34 7.95 -11.76
C ASN A 34 -11.35 8.69 -12.68
N GLY A 35 -10.06 8.37 -12.55
CA GLY A 35 -8.99 8.94 -13.39
C GLY A 35 -8.72 10.44 -13.21
N LYS A 36 -9.40 11.14 -12.29
CA LYS A 36 -9.26 12.59 -12.09
C LYS A 36 -7.87 13.01 -11.61
N ARG A 37 -7.13 12.10 -10.99
CA ARG A 37 -5.76 12.29 -10.52
C ARG A 37 -5.03 10.96 -10.40
N ARG A 38 -3.70 11.02 -10.31
CA ARG A 38 -2.85 9.86 -9.98
C ARG A 38 -3.17 9.33 -8.58
N ILE A 39 -3.02 8.02 -8.40
CA ILE A 39 -3.15 7.35 -7.11
C ILE A 39 -1.90 7.65 -6.27
N MET A 40 -2.13 8.06 -5.03
CA MET A 40 -1.09 8.30 -4.04
C MET A 40 -1.01 7.11 -3.07
N TYR A 41 0.16 6.89 -2.46
CA TYR A 41 0.29 5.87 -1.41
C TYR A 41 -0.63 6.15 -0.21
N SER A 42 -0.94 7.42 0.08
CA SER A 42 -1.91 7.81 1.10
C SER A 42 -3.34 7.36 0.78
N ASP A 43 -3.72 7.27 -0.51
CA ASP A 43 -5.05 6.76 -0.89
C ASP A 43 -5.21 5.29 -0.55
N ILE A 44 -4.15 4.51 -0.76
CA ILE A 44 -4.10 3.09 -0.38
C ILE A 44 -4.30 2.95 1.11
N ILE A 45 -3.51 3.68 1.91
CA ILE A 45 -3.62 3.64 3.38
C ILE A 45 -5.04 4.03 3.81
N ASN A 46 -5.59 5.10 3.25
CA ASN A 46 -6.94 5.56 3.58
C ASN A 46 -8.01 4.54 3.23
N LEU A 47 -7.90 3.85 2.08
CA LEU A 47 -8.83 2.80 1.70
C LEU A 47 -8.77 1.62 2.68
N VAL A 48 -7.57 1.14 2.99
CA VAL A 48 -7.35 0.00 3.90
C VAL A 48 -7.91 0.30 5.30
N VAL A 49 -7.65 1.50 5.82
CA VAL A 49 -8.16 1.95 7.12
C VAL A 49 -9.70 2.05 7.09
N ARG A 50 -10.28 2.58 6.01
CA ARG A 50 -11.74 2.72 5.86
C ARG A 50 -12.46 1.39 5.77
N GLU A 51 -11.87 0.40 5.08
CA GLU A 51 -12.44 -0.94 4.99
C GLU A 51 -12.31 -1.74 6.30
N GLY A 52 -11.61 -1.20 7.30
CA GLY A 52 -11.48 -1.82 8.62
C GLY A 52 -10.66 -3.12 8.61
N ILE A 53 -9.85 -3.34 7.58
CA ILE A 53 -9.09 -4.58 7.40
C ILE A 53 -7.89 -4.58 8.34
N LYS A 54 -7.85 -5.56 9.26
CA LYS A 54 -6.81 -5.68 10.30
C LYS A 54 -5.89 -6.89 10.13
N ASP A 55 -5.93 -7.52 8.95
CA ASP A 55 -5.06 -8.66 8.66
C ASP A 55 -3.59 -8.26 8.48
N GLU A 56 -2.71 -9.25 8.54
CA GLU A 56 -1.25 -9.02 8.45
C GLU A 56 -0.85 -8.48 7.07
N LEU A 57 -1.55 -8.91 6.02
CA LEU A 57 -1.31 -8.46 4.65
C LEU A 57 -1.57 -6.95 4.49
N SER A 58 -2.62 -6.44 5.12
CA SER A 58 -2.98 -5.02 5.14
C SER A 58 -1.96 -4.20 5.92
N LYS A 59 -1.43 -4.73 7.03
CA LYS A 59 -0.32 -4.08 7.74
C LYS A 59 0.94 -3.99 6.88
N GLN A 60 1.29 -5.07 6.19
CA GLN A 60 2.43 -5.10 5.26
C GLN A 60 2.25 -4.10 4.12
N LEU A 61 1.04 -3.98 3.56
CA LEU A 61 0.71 -2.97 2.55
C LEU A 61 0.93 -1.54 3.08
N ILE A 62 0.43 -1.24 4.27
CA ILE A 62 0.63 0.08 4.92
C ILE A 62 2.12 0.35 5.15
N LEU A 63 2.87 -0.65 5.62
CA LEU A 63 4.31 -0.53 5.81
C LEU A 63 5.05 -0.26 4.50
N TRP A 64 4.67 -0.92 3.40
CA TRP A 64 5.21 -0.65 2.08
C TRP A 64 4.87 0.76 1.59
N CYS A 65 3.62 1.20 1.71
CA CYS A 65 3.23 2.58 1.38
C CYS A 65 4.03 3.62 2.17
N ASN A 66 4.18 3.42 3.48
CA ASN A 66 4.98 4.30 4.34
C ASN A 66 6.46 4.28 3.97
N TYR A 67 7.00 3.10 3.64
CA TYR A 67 8.36 2.95 3.15
C TYR A 67 8.55 3.79 1.87
N LYS A 68 7.68 3.66 0.88
CA LYS A 68 7.73 4.41 -0.37
C LYS A 68 7.67 5.93 -0.15
N MET A 69 6.72 6.40 0.66
CA MET A 69 6.61 7.82 1.01
C MET A 69 7.84 8.34 1.75
N LYS A 70 8.47 7.54 2.61
CA LYS A 70 9.72 7.90 3.30
C LYS A 70 10.88 8.18 2.34
N PHE A 71 10.89 7.55 1.16
CA PHE A 71 11.87 7.82 0.09
C PHE A 71 11.46 8.95 -0.86
N GLY A 72 10.37 9.67 -0.57
CA GLY A 72 9.88 10.76 -1.40
C GLY A 72 8.99 10.31 -2.58
N GLU A 73 8.67 9.02 -2.67
CA GLU A 73 7.73 8.52 -3.68
C GLU A 73 6.30 8.81 -3.21
N ILE A 74 5.61 9.73 -3.89
CA ILE A 74 4.26 10.17 -3.50
C ILE A 74 3.19 9.36 -4.25
N PHE A 75 3.43 9.09 -5.52
CA PHE A 75 2.50 8.41 -6.42
C PHE A 75 2.86 6.94 -6.55
N VAL A 76 1.85 6.09 -6.71
CA VAL A 76 2.06 4.67 -6.97
C VAL A 76 2.56 4.51 -8.40
N GLU A 77 3.71 3.86 -8.55
CA GLU A 77 4.35 3.54 -9.83
C GLU A 77 4.59 2.02 -9.90
N PHE A 78 4.36 1.42 -11.07
CA PHE A 78 4.49 -0.01 -11.34
C PHE A 78 5.56 -0.26 -12.39
#